data_AF-A0A0J8TJD2-F1
#
_entry.id   AF-A0A0J8TJD2-F1
#
_cell.length_a   1.000
_cell.length_b   1.000
_cell.length_c   1.000
_cell.angle_alpha   90.00
_cell.angle_beta   90.00
_cell.angle_gamma   90.00
#
_symmetry.space_group_name_H-M   'P 1'
#
loop_
_entity.id
_entity.type
_entity.pdbx_description
1 polymer ?
#
loop_
_entity_poly.entity_id
_entity_poly.type
_entity_poly.pdbx_seq_one_letter_code
_entity_poly.pdbx_strand_id
1 'polypeptide(L)'
;MGSEPITEISKTSPIEGYWFHICWPPSRKQLINLEPSKECDTLEDFITDTGFGKAPVICNLSCRQYDIFVCGMSATHFAAVSFQLEVKPFDMDDALAQSLGKLKAAKHTKKELETLLETGVLPGTEQAIQYWITFYAEIKASLIHQMTEGLVPMGLGLELDQI
;
A
#
# COMPACT_ATOMS: atom_id res chain seq x y z
N MET A 1 1.13 -3.89 -57.61
CA MET A 1 1.61 -3.02 -56.53
C MET A 1 0.57 -3.07 -55.44
N GLY A 2 0.77 -3.95 -54.46
CA GLY A 2 -0.12 -4.09 -53.31
C GLY A 2 0.35 -3.16 -52.20
N SER A 3 -0.50 -2.25 -51.78
CA SER A 3 -0.28 -1.44 -50.59
C SER A 3 -0.67 -2.29 -49.37
N GLU A 4 0.30 -2.62 -48.53
CA GLU A 4 0.00 -3.19 -47.21
C GLU A 4 -0.65 -2.10 -46.33
N PRO A 5 -1.68 -2.43 -45.54
CA PRO A 5 -2.21 -1.51 -44.56
C PRO A 5 -1.23 -1.42 -43.38
N ILE A 6 -0.77 -0.20 -43.10
CA ILE A 6 0.00 0.11 -41.89
C ILE A 6 -0.96 -0.01 -40.72
N THR A 7 -0.98 -1.16 -40.05
CA THR A 7 -1.61 -1.31 -38.74
C THR A 7 -0.69 -0.64 -37.73
N GLU A 8 -0.85 0.68 -37.57
CA GLU A 8 -0.21 1.44 -36.50
C GLU A 8 -0.89 1.04 -35.19
N ILE A 9 -0.41 -0.06 -34.60
CA ILE A 9 -0.77 -0.43 -33.22
C ILE A 9 -0.06 0.61 -32.36
N SER A 10 -0.79 1.68 -32.01
CA SER A 10 -0.37 2.60 -30.96
C SER A 10 -0.10 1.75 -29.72
N LYS A 11 1.18 1.49 -29.46
CA LYS A 11 1.65 0.98 -28.17
C LYS A 11 1.39 2.11 -27.18
N THR A 12 0.15 2.19 -26.70
CA THR A 12 -0.15 2.97 -25.51
C THR A 12 0.70 2.35 -24.42
N SER A 13 1.74 3.06 -23.98
CA SER A 13 2.51 2.68 -22.79
C SER A 13 1.53 2.27 -21.69
N PRO A 14 1.81 1.20 -20.93
CA PRO A 14 0.92 0.82 -19.83
C PRO A 14 0.76 2.05 -18.94
N ILE A 15 -0.49 2.40 -18.64
CA ILE A 15 -0.79 3.44 -17.66
C ILE A 15 -0.17 2.95 -16.36
N GLU A 16 0.90 3.59 -15.90
CA GLU A 16 1.61 3.20 -14.70
C GLU A 16 0.85 3.73 -13.48
N GLY A 17 0.64 2.87 -12.49
CA GLY A 17 0.01 3.22 -11.23
C GLY A 17 1.07 3.57 -10.19
N TYR A 18 0.77 4.57 -9.37
CA TYR A 18 1.59 5.00 -8.24
C TYR A 18 0.84 4.69 -6.95
N TRP A 19 1.60 4.43 -5.89
CA TRP A 19 1.07 4.08 -4.58
C TRP A 19 1.55 5.08 -3.55
N PHE A 20 0.66 5.41 -2.62
CA PHE A 20 0.91 6.31 -1.50
C PHE A 20 0.33 5.68 -0.24
N HIS A 21 1.17 5.43 0.76
CA HIS A 21 0.74 5.02 2.09
C HIS A 21 0.55 6.25 2.94
N ILE A 22 -0.69 6.53 3.36
CA ILE A 22 -1.00 7.79 4.04
C ILE A 22 -1.69 7.57 5.39
N CYS A 23 -1.43 8.52 6.29
CA CYS A 23 -2.14 8.66 7.55
C CYS A 23 -3.14 9.84 7.47
N TRP A 24 -4.44 9.56 7.61
CA TRP A 24 -5.51 10.57 7.53
C TRP A 24 -6.49 10.45 8.69
N PRO A 25 -6.91 11.53 9.36
CA PRO A 25 -6.47 12.90 9.15
C PRO A 25 -5.03 13.13 9.65
N PRO A 26 -4.36 14.20 9.17
CA PRO A 26 -3.04 14.56 9.64
C PRO A 26 -3.04 14.75 11.15
N SER A 27 -2.07 14.16 11.83
CA SER A 27 -1.87 14.23 13.29
C SER A 27 -1.65 15.65 13.83
N ARG A 28 -1.57 16.66 12.95
CA ARG A 28 -1.32 18.06 13.29
C ARG A 28 -2.64 18.83 13.49
N LYS A 29 -3.21 18.66 14.68
CA LYS A 29 -4.03 19.65 15.43
C LYS A 29 -5.40 20.15 14.89
N GLN A 30 -5.98 19.70 13.77
CA GLN A 30 -7.28 20.26 13.34
C GLN A 30 -8.43 19.28 13.03
N LEU A 31 -8.24 17.95 13.11
CA LEU A 31 -9.31 16.98 12.81
C LEU A 31 -9.50 15.91 13.90
N ILE A 32 -9.14 16.21 15.15
CA ILE A 32 -9.33 15.30 16.31
C ILE A 32 -10.82 15.03 16.62
N ASN A 33 -11.75 15.75 15.98
CA ASN A 33 -13.20 15.60 16.15
C ASN A 33 -13.89 14.91 14.96
N LEU A 34 -13.15 14.31 14.03
CA LEU A 34 -13.78 13.59 12.92
C LEU A 34 -14.42 12.30 13.43
N GLU A 35 -15.70 12.13 13.13
CA GLU A 35 -16.42 10.89 13.47
C GLU A 35 -15.83 9.74 12.65
N PRO A 36 -15.44 8.59 13.24
CA PRO A 36 -14.76 7.52 12.50
C PRO A 36 -15.52 7.03 11.27
N SER A 37 -16.86 7.08 11.31
CA SER A 37 -17.74 6.71 10.20
C SER A 37 -17.63 7.63 8.98
N LYS A 38 -17.10 8.85 9.14
CA LYS A 38 -16.97 9.87 8.08
C LYS A 38 -15.54 10.05 7.61
N GLU A 39 -14.60 9.26 8.14
CA GLU A 39 -13.17 9.43 7.87
C GLU A 39 -12.83 9.23 6.40
N CYS A 40 -13.38 8.19 5.79
CA CYS A 40 -13.21 7.88 4.37
C CYS A 40 -13.86 8.95 3.48
N ASP A 41 -15.11 9.32 3.76
CA ASP A 41 -15.84 10.36 3.01
C ASP A 41 -15.06 11.70 3.03
N THR A 42 -14.51 12.08 4.18
CA THR A 42 -13.74 13.33 4.31
C THR A 42 -12.39 13.25 3.58
N LEU A 43 -11.79 12.06 3.49
CA LEU A 43 -10.59 11.85 2.68
C LEU A 43 -10.91 11.99 1.18
N GLU A 44 -12.03 11.43 0.73
CA GLU A 44 -12.51 11.57 -0.65
C GLU A 44 -12.80 13.03 -1.02
N ASP A 45 -13.46 13.77 -0.11
CA ASP A 45 -13.70 15.21 -0.27
C ASP A 45 -12.39 15.99 -0.36
N PHE A 46 -11.43 15.73 0.54
CA PHE A 46 -10.11 16.36 0.50
C PHE A 46 -9.40 16.12 -0.84
N ILE A 47 -9.40 14.88 -1.33
CA ILE A 47 -8.78 14.54 -2.60
C ILE A 47 -9.49 15.27 -3.75
N THR A 48 -10.81 15.31 -3.76
CA THR A 48 -11.60 15.99 -4.78
C THR A 48 -11.31 17.50 -4.79
N ASP A 49 -11.28 18.13 -3.62
CA ASP A 49 -11.00 19.57 -3.45
C ASP A 49 -9.58 19.97 -3.88
N THR A 50 -8.62 19.03 -3.85
CA THR A 50 -7.28 19.27 -4.39
C THR A 50 -7.23 19.31 -5.92
N GLY A 51 -8.36 19.13 -6.62
CA GLY A 51 -8.45 19.23 -8.08
C GLY A 51 -8.19 17.91 -8.81
N PHE A 52 -8.38 16.77 -8.13
CA PHE A 52 -8.33 15.46 -8.76
C PHE A 52 -9.61 15.18 -9.55
N GLY A 53 -9.54 15.31 -10.88
CA GLY A 53 -10.69 15.05 -11.76
C GLY A 53 -11.11 13.58 -11.85
N LYS A 54 -10.16 12.64 -11.65
CA LYS A 54 -10.45 11.20 -11.51
C LYS A 54 -10.06 10.79 -10.10
N ALA A 55 -11.03 10.31 -9.33
CA ALA A 55 -10.80 9.84 -7.97
C ALA A 55 -9.75 8.71 -7.99
N PRO A 56 -8.77 8.70 -7.07
CA PRO A 56 -7.85 7.59 -6.93
C PRO A 56 -8.55 6.36 -6.35
N VAL A 57 -7.91 5.20 -6.44
CA VAL A 57 -8.39 4.00 -5.76
C VAL A 57 -7.92 4.06 -4.31
N ILE A 58 -8.86 4.07 -3.36
CA ILE A 58 -8.57 4.16 -1.93
C ILE A 58 -8.78 2.78 -1.31
N CYS A 59 -7.74 2.27 -0.66
CA CYS A 59 -7.79 1.07 0.17
C CYS A 59 -7.77 1.49 1.64
N ASN A 60 -8.88 1.30 2.35
CA ASN A 60 -8.95 1.54 3.79
C ASN A 60 -8.31 0.35 4.53
N LEU A 61 -7.15 0.59 5.16
CA LEU A 61 -6.44 -0.46 5.89
C LEU A 61 -6.86 -0.50 7.36
N SER A 62 -7.08 0.65 7.98
CA SER A 62 -7.62 0.76 9.33
C SER A 62 -8.02 2.21 9.61
N CYS A 63 -8.54 2.47 10.81
CA CYS A 63 -8.70 3.84 11.27
C CYS A 63 -7.39 4.60 11.10
N ARG A 64 -7.48 5.64 10.28
CA ARG A 64 -6.43 6.55 9.88
C ARG A 64 -5.34 6.05 8.95
N GLN A 65 -5.40 4.80 8.46
CA GLN A 65 -4.35 4.26 7.59
C GLN A 65 -4.95 3.83 6.25
N TYR A 66 -4.40 4.40 5.17
CA TYR A 66 -4.89 4.18 3.82
C TYR A 66 -3.74 3.90 2.85
N ASP A 67 -3.98 2.98 1.91
CA ASP A 67 -3.18 2.84 0.70
C ASP A 67 -3.95 3.46 -0.45
N ILE A 68 -3.34 4.42 -1.15
CA ILE A 68 -3.97 5.14 -2.25
C ILE A 68 -3.21 4.85 -3.54
N PHE A 69 -3.96 4.44 -4.58
CA PHE A 69 -3.42 4.17 -5.90
C PHE A 69 -3.90 5.20 -6.92
N VAL A 70 -2.94 5.80 -7.60
CA VAL A 70 -3.16 6.93 -8.51
C VAL A 70 -2.61 6.59 -9.89
N CYS A 71 -3.33 6.97 -10.94
CA CYS A 71 -2.83 6.88 -12.31
C CYS A 71 -1.63 7.83 -12.52
N GLY A 72 -0.62 7.40 -13.29
CA GLY A 72 0.65 8.10 -13.45
C GLY A 72 0.54 9.56 -13.93
N MET A 73 -0.47 9.90 -14.73
CA MET A 73 -0.71 11.28 -15.15
C MET A 73 -1.03 12.23 -13.99
N SER A 74 -1.54 11.70 -12.87
CA SER A 74 -1.91 12.48 -11.69
C SER A 74 -0.97 12.26 -10.50
N ALA A 75 0.00 11.35 -10.60
CA ALA A 75 0.85 10.96 -9.47
C ALA A 75 1.69 12.12 -8.91
N THR A 76 2.31 12.94 -9.76
CA THR A 76 3.10 14.10 -9.32
C THR A 76 2.26 15.12 -8.57
N HIS A 77 1.03 15.36 -9.04
CA HIS A 77 0.11 16.26 -8.36
C HIS A 77 -0.30 15.68 -7.00
N PHE A 78 -0.60 14.38 -6.94
CA PHE A 78 -1.00 13.72 -5.70
C PHE A 78 0.10 13.83 -4.66
N ALA A 79 1.32 13.46 -5.04
CA ALA A 79 2.50 13.55 -4.20
C ALA A 79 2.68 14.97 -3.62
N ALA A 80 2.45 16.02 -4.43
CA ALA A 80 2.58 17.40 -3.99
C ALA A 80 1.54 17.79 -2.92
N VAL A 81 0.30 17.31 -3.04
CA VAL A 81 -0.79 17.66 -2.09
C VAL A 81 -0.83 16.74 -0.88
N SER A 82 -0.33 15.50 -0.99
CA SER A 82 -0.38 14.48 0.06
C SER A 82 0.94 14.31 0.82
N PHE A 83 2.01 15.04 0.50
CA PHE A 83 3.34 14.80 1.07
C PHE A 83 3.38 14.80 2.60
N GLN A 84 2.51 15.59 3.26
CA GLN A 84 2.45 15.69 4.72
C GLN A 84 1.66 14.55 5.36
N LEU A 85 0.94 13.77 4.56
CA LEU A 85 0.14 12.63 4.98
C LEU A 85 0.89 11.32 4.77
N GLU A 86 1.88 11.31 3.88
CA GLU A 86 2.64 10.11 3.55
C GLU A 86 3.41 9.58 4.77
N VAL A 87 3.23 8.29 5.03
CA VAL A 87 3.93 7.57 6.08
C VAL A 87 4.62 6.37 5.46
N LYS A 88 5.76 5.99 6.02
CA LYS A 88 6.50 4.83 5.55
C LYS A 88 5.90 3.55 6.16
N PRO A 89 5.63 2.49 5.38
CA PRO A 89 5.10 1.24 5.92
C PRO A 89 5.99 0.69 7.03
N PHE A 90 5.36 0.24 8.10
CA PHE A 90 6.00 -0.35 9.28
C PHE A 90 6.97 0.56 10.03
N ASP A 91 6.96 1.86 9.76
CA ASP A 91 7.73 2.86 10.50
C ASP A 91 6.94 3.34 11.74
N MET A 92 7.55 4.23 12.52
CA MET A 92 6.97 4.73 13.76
C MET A 92 5.68 5.51 13.55
N ASP A 93 5.36 5.98 12.35
CA ASP A 93 4.12 6.74 12.07
C ASP A 93 3.01 5.89 11.43
N ASP A 94 3.26 4.60 11.15
CA ASP A 94 2.27 3.66 10.61
C ASP A 94 1.34 3.16 11.73
N ALA A 95 0.11 3.68 11.75
CA ALA A 95 -0.88 3.39 12.78
C ALA A 95 -1.33 1.91 12.78
N LEU A 96 -1.36 1.27 11.61
CA LEU A 96 -1.71 -0.14 11.48
C LEU A 96 -0.61 -1.02 12.08
N ALA A 97 0.65 -0.72 11.77
CA ALA A 97 1.78 -1.43 12.33
C ALA A 97 1.92 -1.22 13.84
N GLN A 98 1.65 -0.01 14.34
CA GLN A 98 1.64 0.24 15.79
C GLN A 98 0.57 -0.57 16.52
N SER A 99 -0.64 -0.66 15.95
CA SER A 99 -1.78 -1.32 16.61
C SER A 99 -1.71 -2.84 16.54
N LEU A 100 -1.30 -3.40 15.40
CA LEU A 100 -1.32 -4.84 15.17
C LEU A 100 0.06 -5.51 15.30
N GLY A 101 1.14 -4.73 15.22
CA GLY A 101 2.48 -5.23 14.98
C GLY A 101 2.72 -5.56 13.49
N LYS A 102 3.98 -5.46 13.05
CA LYS A 102 4.37 -5.54 11.63
C LYS A 102 3.84 -6.77 10.89
N LEU A 103 3.93 -7.96 11.52
CA LEU A 103 3.49 -9.21 10.88
C LEU A 103 1.98 -9.25 10.63
N LYS A 104 1.17 -8.80 11.60
CA LYS A 104 -0.28 -8.78 11.46
C LYS A 104 -0.71 -7.66 10.51
N ALA A 105 -0.07 -6.50 10.58
CA ALA A 105 -0.27 -5.41 9.64
C ALA A 105 0.00 -5.86 8.18
N ALA A 106 1.14 -6.50 7.90
CA ALA A 106 1.45 -7.01 6.56
C ALA A 106 0.42 -8.02 6.04
N LYS A 107 -0.05 -8.94 6.91
CA LYS A 107 -1.11 -9.90 6.55
C LYS A 107 -2.44 -9.19 6.26
N HIS A 108 -2.79 -8.20 7.08
CA HIS A 108 -4.01 -7.43 6.95
C HIS A 108 -4.00 -6.62 5.65
N THR A 109 -2.97 -5.81 5.42
CA THR A 109 -2.85 -5.00 4.20
C THR A 109 -2.88 -5.84 2.93
N LYS A 110 -2.15 -6.96 2.90
CA LYS A 110 -2.20 -7.88 1.76
C LYS A 110 -3.63 -8.31 1.45
N LYS A 111 -4.40 -8.68 2.48
CA LYS A 111 -5.78 -9.16 2.31
C LYS A 111 -6.69 -8.06 1.75
N GLU A 112 -6.59 -6.84 2.30
CA GLU A 112 -7.40 -5.70 1.81
C GLU A 112 -7.08 -5.35 0.35
N LEU A 113 -5.80 -5.41 -0.05
CA LEU A 113 -5.41 -5.20 -1.45
C LEU A 113 -5.89 -6.31 -2.39
N GLU A 114 -5.88 -7.57 -1.94
CA GLU A 114 -6.45 -8.70 -2.69
C GLU A 114 -7.96 -8.51 -2.90
N THR A 115 -8.70 -8.15 -1.85
CA THR A 115 -10.14 -7.84 -1.93
C THR A 115 -10.40 -6.66 -2.86
N LEU A 116 -9.56 -5.62 -2.81
CA LEU A 116 -9.68 -4.46 -3.70
C LEU A 116 -9.57 -4.83 -5.18
N LEU A 117 -8.64 -5.72 -5.55
CA LEU A 117 -8.54 -6.24 -6.93
C LEU A 117 -9.78 -7.02 -7.35
N GLU A 118 -10.36 -7.81 -6.44
CA GLU A 118 -11.57 -8.59 -6.72
C GLU A 118 -12.79 -7.70 -6.98
N THR A 119 -12.89 -6.54 -6.31
CA THR A 119 -13.99 -5.57 -6.50
C THR A 119 -13.88 -4.76 -7.79
N GLY A 120 -12.74 -4.83 -8.48
CA GLY A 120 -12.44 -4.04 -9.66
C GLY A 120 -11.82 -2.69 -9.30
N VAL A 121 -10.81 -2.28 -10.07
CA VAL A 121 -10.03 -1.06 -9.83
C VAL A 121 -9.93 -0.22 -11.10
N LEU A 122 -9.36 0.99 -10.97
CA LEU A 122 -9.21 1.88 -12.12
C LEU A 122 -8.10 1.38 -13.06
N PRO A 123 -8.30 1.44 -14.39
CA PRO A 123 -7.27 1.06 -15.36
C PRO A 123 -5.96 1.79 -15.12
N GLY A 124 -4.90 1.01 -15.00
CA GLY A 124 -3.54 1.48 -14.74
C GLY A 124 -3.12 1.39 -13.28
N THR A 125 -4.00 1.01 -12.36
CA THR A 125 -3.65 0.81 -10.94
C THR A 125 -3.44 -0.65 -10.57
N GLU A 126 -3.93 -1.58 -11.39
CA GLU A 126 -3.90 -3.03 -11.15
C GLU A 126 -2.48 -3.54 -10.89
N GLN A 127 -1.53 -3.14 -11.74
CA GLN A 127 -0.15 -3.60 -11.64
C GLN A 127 0.54 -3.05 -10.37
N ALA A 128 0.22 -1.81 -9.99
CA ALA A 128 0.74 -1.23 -8.76
C ALA A 128 0.19 -1.96 -7.52
N ILE A 129 -1.10 -2.29 -7.51
CA ILE A 129 -1.72 -3.05 -6.42
C ILE A 129 -1.10 -4.45 -6.32
N GLN A 130 -0.91 -5.15 -7.45
CA GLN A 130 -0.26 -6.47 -7.49
C GLN A 130 1.20 -6.43 -6.98
N TYR A 131 1.94 -5.38 -7.32
CA TYR A 131 3.29 -5.16 -6.80
C TYR A 131 3.28 -5.06 -5.27
N TRP A 132 2.38 -4.26 -4.70
CA TRP A 132 2.30 -4.09 -3.24
C TRP A 132 1.77 -5.33 -2.51
N ILE A 133 0.86 -6.11 -3.11
CA ILE A 133 0.49 -7.46 -2.60
C ILE A 133 1.73 -8.34 -2.47
N THR A 134 2.60 -8.33 -3.47
CA THR A 134 3.84 -9.12 -3.48
C THR A 134 4.79 -8.63 -2.40
N PHE A 135 5.02 -7.31 -2.31
CA PHE A 135 5.83 -6.69 -1.26
C PHE A 135 5.37 -7.11 0.15
N TYR A 136 4.08 -7.01 0.45
CA TYR A 136 3.56 -7.39 1.77
C TYR A 136 3.66 -8.89 2.05
N ALA A 137 3.59 -9.74 1.01
CA ALA A 137 3.84 -11.17 1.12
C ALA A 137 5.30 -11.49 1.47
N GLU A 138 6.26 -10.79 0.84
CA GLU A 138 7.70 -10.93 1.09
C GLU A 138 8.08 -10.46 2.51
N ILE A 139 7.56 -9.31 2.94
CA ILE A 139 7.77 -8.82 4.31
C ILE A 139 7.25 -9.83 5.34
N LYS A 140 6.05 -10.37 5.11
CA LYS A 140 5.48 -11.42 5.98
C LYS A 140 6.41 -12.64 6.05
N ALA A 141 6.94 -13.11 4.91
CA ALA A 141 7.84 -14.26 4.88
C ALA A 141 9.14 -13.98 5.64
N SER A 142 9.74 -12.79 5.43
CA SER A 142 10.95 -12.35 6.14
C SER A 142 10.75 -12.27 7.66
N LEU A 143 9.63 -11.70 8.11
CA LEU A 143 9.32 -11.61 9.54
C LEU A 143 9.10 -12.98 10.18
N ILE A 144 8.43 -13.90 9.49
CA ILE A 144 8.26 -15.28 9.97
C ILE A 144 9.63 -15.96 10.11
N HIS A 145 10.50 -15.81 9.11
CA HIS A 145 11.83 -16.40 9.12
C HIS A 145 12.66 -15.91 10.31
N GLN A 146 12.70 -14.61 10.56
CA GLN A 146 13.39 -14.02 11.71
C GLN A 146 12.85 -14.55 13.05
N MET A 147 11.52 -14.72 13.17
CA MET A 147 10.92 -15.31 14.37
C MET A 147 11.31 -16.77 14.55
N THR A 148 11.39 -17.55 13.47
CA THR A 148 11.81 -18.97 13.54
C THR A 148 13.29 -19.14 13.85
N GLU A 149 14.17 -18.28 13.34
CA GLU A 149 15.61 -18.31 13.65
C GLU A 149 15.89 -17.82 15.08
N GLY A 150 15.13 -16.83 15.57
CA GLY A 150 15.20 -16.37 16.97
C GLY A 150 14.60 -17.33 18.00
N LEU A 151 13.90 -18.38 17.57
CA LEU A 151 13.28 -19.40 18.41
C LEU A 151 14.07 -20.71 18.48
N VAL A 152 15.20 -20.85 17.79
CA VAL A 152 16.10 -22.00 17.98
C VAL A 152 16.73 -21.87 19.37
N PRO A 153 16.41 -22.74 20.34
CA PRO A 153 17.16 -22.76 21.59
C PRO A 153 18.58 -23.21 21.23
N MET A 154 19.58 -22.42 21.62
CA MET A 154 20.94 -22.97 21.78
C MET A 154 20.86 -24.07 22.84
N GLY A 155 20.69 -25.32 22.39
CA GLY A 155 20.45 -26.45 23.27
C GLY A 155 20.66 -27.78 22.57
N LEU A 156 21.81 -28.38 22.89
CA LEU A 156 22.26 -29.78 22.69
C LEU A 156 22.81 -30.06 21.28
N GLY A 157 24.06 -30.46 21.08
CA GLY A 157 25.08 -30.98 21.98
C GLY A 157 25.78 -32.13 21.25
N LEU A 158 27.11 -32.15 21.25
CA LEU A 158 27.93 -33.36 21.10
C LEU A 158 29.28 -33.07 21.76
N GLU A 159 29.33 -33.31 23.08
CA GLU A 159 30.51 -33.98 23.63
C GLU A 159 30.65 -35.31 22.88
N LEU A 160 31.81 -35.51 22.25
CA LEU A 160 32.53 -36.79 22.19
C LEU A 160 33.77 -36.60 21.33
N ASP A 161 34.91 -36.47 22.01
CA ASP A 161 36.20 -37.11 21.69
C ASP A 161 37.24 -36.54 22.68
N GLN A 162 38.09 -37.24 23.43
CA GLN A 162 38.46 -38.66 23.58
C GLN A 162 39.34 -38.77 24.85
N ILE A 163 39.10 -39.79 25.69
CA ILE A 163 40.16 -40.63 26.31
C ILE A 163 39.75 -42.07 26.06
#